data_AF-A0A421G099-F1
#
_entry.id   AF-A0A421G099-F1
#
_cell.length_a   1.000
_cell.length_b   1.000
_cell.length_c   1.000
_cell.angle_alpha   90.00
_cell.angle_beta   90.00
_cell.angle_gamma   90.00
#
_symmetry.space_group_name_H-M   'P 1'
#
loop_
_entity.id
_entity.type
_entity.pdbx_description
1 polymer ?
#
loop_
_entity_poly.entity_id
_entity_poly.type
_entity_poly.pdbx_seq_one_letter_code
_entity_poly.pdbx_strand_id
1 'polypeptide(L)'
;MATNHLLATPAFALPLDLSSDNDSDDNKEHTGVYSFGQNTYGELALGDTFDRNTPTRVDLGNGNENKLVADVACGNEQTGILFADGDVYTCGYNDSGQCAVGTTERVPTLRFSPSLSSKRSVRVFSGNGSEHLAALSANGNLYTVGFNMRGQLGLGSATTVTEATLVEELAGKRVVDVACSYFHTAIIMDDGELYSCGCNDYGQLGSGGHNGQLIPHPVGSLLGSTILSAWWAHVTARPHKQKALEH
;
A
#
# COMPACT_ATOMS: atom_id res chain seq x y z
N MET A 1 3.95 -9.01 -25.31
CA MET A 1 4.74 -7.77 -25.23
C MET A 1 4.45 -7.15 -23.87
N ALA A 2 5.38 -7.29 -22.93
CA ALA A 2 5.24 -6.71 -21.59
C ALA A 2 5.69 -5.24 -21.65
N THR A 3 4.77 -4.33 -21.38
CA THR A 3 5.04 -2.90 -21.20
C THR A 3 5.52 -2.69 -19.76
N ASN A 4 6.83 -2.56 -19.58
CA ASN A 4 7.43 -2.10 -18.34
C ASN A 4 7.27 -0.57 -18.25
N HIS A 5 6.45 -0.11 -17.31
CA HIS A 5 6.45 1.29 -16.88
C HIS A 5 7.25 1.38 -15.58
N LEU A 6 8.51 1.83 -15.69
CA LEU A 6 9.34 2.24 -14.57
C LEU A 6 8.91 3.65 -14.12
N LEU A 7 8.56 3.79 -12.84
CA LEU A 7 8.50 5.08 -12.15
C LEU A 7 9.27 4.93 -10.84
N ALA A 8 10.24 5.82 -10.60
CA ALA A 8 10.92 5.99 -9.32
C ALA A 8 9.88 6.21 -8.21
N THR A 9 9.92 5.59 -7.03
CA THR A 9 10.89 4.73 -6.33
C THR A 9 10.28 3.32 -6.08
N PRO A 10 10.73 2.25 -6.77
CA PRO A 10 10.36 0.91 -6.36
C PRO A 10 11.41 0.40 -5.37
N ALA A 11 11.14 0.41 -4.06
CA ALA A 11 11.65 -0.69 -3.26
C ALA A 11 10.85 -1.92 -3.70
N PHE A 12 11.37 -2.64 -4.69
CA PHE A 12 10.75 -3.88 -5.14
C PHE A 12 11.31 -5.00 -4.25
N ALA A 13 10.46 -5.61 -3.40
CA ALA A 13 10.77 -6.88 -2.78
C ALA A 13 10.37 -8.00 -3.74
N LEU A 14 11.32 -8.54 -4.51
CA LEU A 14 11.14 -9.87 -5.09
C LEU A 14 11.51 -10.85 -3.97
N PRO A 15 10.63 -11.76 -3.54
CA PRO A 15 11.13 -13.08 -3.19
C PRO A 15 11.73 -13.61 -4.50
N LEU A 16 13.05 -13.52 -4.65
CA LEU A 16 13.76 -14.20 -5.73
C LEU A 16 13.55 -15.70 -5.48
N ASP A 17 12.69 -16.32 -6.28
CA ASP A 17 12.75 -17.76 -6.54
C ASP A 17 13.36 -17.92 -7.93
N LEU A 18 14.70 -17.98 -7.98
CA LEU A 18 15.44 -18.34 -9.18
C LEU A 18 15.75 -19.84 -9.11
N SER A 19 14.74 -20.68 -9.30
CA SER A 19 14.99 -22.10 -9.56
C SER A 19 15.63 -22.26 -10.95
N SER A 20 16.96 -22.35 -10.96
CA SER A 20 17.68 -23.11 -11.99
C SER A 20 18.32 -24.31 -11.33
N ASP A 21 17.87 -25.49 -11.74
CA ASP A 21 18.36 -26.81 -11.36
C ASP A 21 19.89 -26.88 -11.27
N ASN A 22 20.44 -27.12 -10.06
CA ASN A 22 21.40 -28.20 -9.79
C ASN A 22 21.93 -28.19 -8.34
N ASP A 23 21.88 -29.38 -7.75
CA ASP A 23 22.63 -29.91 -6.60
C ASP A 23 23.76 -29.04 -5.99
N SER A 24 23.55 -28.61 -4.75
CA SER A 24 24.49 -28.74 -3.61
C SER A 24 23.93 -28.07 -2.35
N ASP A 25 24.11 -28.73 -1.20
CA ASP A 25 23.52 -28.47 0.12
C ASP A 25 24.05 -27.19 0.84
N ASP A 26 24.43 -26.15 0.08
CA ASP A 26 24.97 -24.88 0.62
C ASP A 26 24.21 -23.62 0.15
N ASN A 27 23.20 -23.73 -0.72
CA ASN A 27 22.49 -22.56 -1.25
C ASN A 27 21.15 -22.30 -0.52
N LYS A 28 21.21 -21.97 0.78
CA LYS A 28 20.08 -21.28 1.43
C LYS A 28 20.05 -19.84 0.92
N GLU A 29 19.45 -19.63 -0.25
CA GLU A 29 19.21 -18.28 -0.76
C GLU A 29 18.28 -17.54 0.21
N HIS A 30 18.83 -16.54 0.90
CA HIS A 30 18.05 -15.68 1.76
C HIS A 30 17.19 -14.76 0.89
N THR A 31 15.87 -14.94 0.95
CA THR A 31 14.91 -13.92 0.50
C THR A 31 15.31 -12.57 1.10
N GLY A 32 15.54 -11.57 0.25
CA GLY A 32 16.07 -10.27 0.67
C GLY A 32 15.30 -9.13 0.02
N VAL A 33 15.16 -8.03 0.75
CA VAL A 33 14.60 -6.78 0.21
C VAL A 33 15.73 -5.96 -0.38
N TYR A 34 15.51 -5.42 -1.58
CA TYR A 34 16.46 -4.56 -2.25
C TYR A 34 15.79 -3.21 -2.56
N SER A 35 16.53 -2.13 -2.39
CA SER A 35 16.04 -0.77 -2.63
C SER A 35 17.05 0.01 -3.46
N PHE A 36 16.53 0.92 -4.28
CA PHE A 36 17.32 1.85 -5.09
C PHE A 36 16.45 3.05 -5.51
N GLY A 37 17.10 4.13 -5.93
CA GLY A 37 16.47 5.39 -6.33
C GLY A 37 16.80 6.54 -5.40
N GLN A 38 15.85 7.46 -5.26
CA GLN A 38 15.91 8.61 -4.35
C GLN A 38 15.89 8.14 -2.88
N ASN A 39 16.68 8.80 -2.03
CA ASN A 39 16.78 8.48 -0.61
C ASN A 39 16.88 9.72 0.30
N THR A 40 16.25 10.83 -0.10
CA THR A 40 16.38 12.13 0.58
C THR A 40 16.02 12.06 2.07
N TYR A 41 15.11 11.16 2.45
CA TYR A 41 14.56 11.00 3.80
C TYR A 41 14.83 9.64 4.42
N GLY A 42 15.65 8.79 3.79
CA GLY A 42 15.92 7.42 4.25
C GLY A 42 14.86 6.41 3.80
N GLU A 43 14.05 6.75 2.80
CA GLU A 43 13.00 5.91 2.22
C GLU A 43 13.52 4.61 1.61
N LEU A 44 14.82 4.49 1.32
CA LEU A 44 15.42 3.24 0.86
C LEU A 44 15.70 2.23 1.98
N ALA A 45 15.50 2.57 3.25
CA ALA A 45 15.76 1.66 4.38
C ALA A 45 17.24 1.21 4.51
N LEU A 46 18.20 1.99 4.00
CA LEU A 46 19.62 1.60 3.96
C LEU A 46 20.47 2.10 5.14
N GLY A 47 19.86 2.79 6.11
CA GLY A 47 20.60 3.34 7.25
C GLY A 47 21.19 4.74 7.00
N ASP A 48 20.94 5.33 5.83
CA ASP A 48 21.46 6.63 5.40
C ASP A 48 20.48 7.34 4.46
N THR A 49 20.86 8.53 3.99
CA THR A 49 20.06 9.37 3.07
C THR A 49 20.75 9.59 1.72
N PHE A 50 21.54 8.62 1.24
CA PHE A 50 22.21 8.71 -0.06
C PHE A 50 21.40 8.01 -1.15
N ASP A 51 21.26 8.63 -2.31
CA ASP A 51 20.61 7.98 -3.45
C ASP A 51 21.39 6.75 -3.89
N ARG A 52 20.69 5.75 -4.43
CA ARG A 52 21.29 4.55 -5.02
C ARG A 52 20.88 4.40 -6.47
N ASN A 53 21.85 4.17 -7.35
CA ASN A 53 21.60 3.88 -8.76
C ASN A 53 21.68 2.38 -9.08
N THR A 54 21.93 1.53 -8.08
CA THR A 54 21.97 0.07 -8.18
C THR A 54 21.16 -0.56 -7.06
N PRO A 55 20.46 -1.68 -7.30
CA PRO A 55 19.78 -2.43 -6.25
C PRO A 55 20.73 -2.74 -5.09
N THR A 56 20.39 -2.24 -3.90
CA THR A 56 21.20 -2.41 -2.69
C THR A 56 20.38 -3.19 -1.68
N ARG A 57 20.99 -4.21 -1.07
CA ARG A 57 20.30 -5.04 -0.09
C ARG A 57 19.98 -4.22 1.16
N VAL A 58 18.72 -4.24 1.57
CA VAL A 58 18.24 -3.60 2.79
C VAL A 58 18.65 -4.43 4.00
N ASP A 59 19.18 -3.76 5.02
CA ASP A 59 19.34 -4.35 6.34
C ASP A 59 18.01 -4.29 7.07
N LEU A 60 17.39 -5.46 7.28
CA LEU A 60 16.10 -5.59 7.96
C LEU A 60 16.21 -5.40 9.48
N GLY A 61 17.44 -5.20 9.99
CA GLY A 61 17.75 -4.93 11.38
C GLY A 61 17.91 -6.19 12.22
N ASN A 62 18.70 -6.05 13.30
CA ASN A 62 18.96 -7.10 14.27
C ASN A 62 17.65 -7.61 14.87
N GLY A 63 17.41 -8.92 14.76
CA GLY A 63 16.19 -9.58 15.24
C GLY A 63 15.14 -9.87 14.16
N ASN A 64 15.31 -9.34 12.93
CA ASN A 64 14.44 -9.63 11.79
C ASN A 64 15.11 -10.52 10.72
N GLU A 65 16.35 -10.96 10.95
CA GLU A 65 17.16 -11.70 9.97
C GLU A 65 16.51 -12.99 9.44
N ASN A 66 15.71 -13.64 10.28
CA ASN A 66 15.01 -14.89 9.95
C ASN A 66 13.51 -14.68 9.67
N LYS A 67 13.03 -13.43 9.73
CA LYS A 67 11.63 -13.15 9.45
C LYS A 67 11.41 -13.10 7.94
N LEU A 68 10.35 -13.77 7.51
CA LEU A 68 9.92 -13.69 6.12
C LEU A 68 9.22 -12.36 5.88
N VAL A 69 9.66 -11.63 4.86
CA VAL A 69 8.94 -10.45 4.37
C VAL A 69 7.73 -10.92 3.59
N ALA A 70 6.55 -10.48 4.01
CA ALA A 70 5.27 -10.85 3.41
C ALA A 70 4.81 -9.83 2.36
N ASP A 71 5.11 -8.55 2.56
CA ASP A 71 4.68 -7.48 1.65
C ASP A 71 5.55 -6.22 1.83
N VAL A 72 5.62 -5.39 0.79
CA VAL A 72 6.32 -4.09 0.80
C VAL A 72 5.49 -3.04 0.08
N ALA A 73 5.33 -1.88 0.73
CA ALA A 73 4.66 -0.72 0.17
C ALA A 73 5.60 0.47 0.05
N CYS A 74 5.55 1.17 -1.08
CA CYS A 74 6.32 2.39 -1.33
C CYS A 74 5.37 3.56 -1.60
N GLY A 75 5.46 4.60 -0.78
CA GLY A 75 4.73 5.85 -0.97
C GLY A 75 5.54 6.87 -1.79
N ASN A 76 5.30 8.17 -1.58
CA ASN A 76 6.14 9.22 -2.16
C ASN A 76 7.61 9.08 -1.73
N GLU A 77 7.82 9.14 -0.42
CA GLU A 77 9.13 9.16 0.24
C GLU A 77 9.05 8.33 1.52
N GLN A 78 8.25 7.26 1.50
CA GLN A 78 8.08 6.34 2.62
C GLN A 78 8.15 4.90 2.11
N THR A 79 8.68 4.01 2.95
CA THR A 79 8.66 2.57 2.72
C THR A 79 8.06 1.88 3.93
N GLY A 80 7.18 0.93 3.69
CA GLY A 80 6.63 0.02 4.69
C GLY A 80 6.98 -1.42 4.34
N ILE A 81 7.51 -2.18 5.29
CA ILE A 81 7.83 -3.60 5.18
C ILE A 81 6.96 -4.34 6.18
N LEU A 82 6.14 -5.26 5.66
CA LEU A 82 5.34 -6.18 6.45
C LEU A 82 6.07 -7.53 6.52
N PHE A 83 6.23 -8.05 7.73
CA PHE A 83 6.72 -9.39 7.99
C PHE A 83 5.57 -10.38 8.16
N ALA A 84 5.83 -11.67 7.91
CA ALA A 84 4.84 -12.75 7.97
C ALA A 84 4.25 -13.00 9.36
N ASP A 85 4.91 -12.54 10.42
CA ASP A 85 4.39 -12.55 11.80
C ASP A 85 3.38 -11.40 12.07
N GLY A 86 3.22 -10.48 11.12
CA GLY A 86 2.33 -9.33 11.19
C GLY A 86 3.01 -8.04 11.63
N ASP A 87 4.32 -8.07 11.94
CA ASP A 87 5.06 -6.87 12.30
C ASP A 87 5.26 -5.98 11.07
N VAL A 88 5.04 -4.67 11.26
CA VAL A 88 5.24 -3.66 10.24
C VAL A 88 6.36 -2.73 10.69
N TYR A 89 7.32 -2.53 9.79
CA TYR A 89 8.38 -1.54 9.94
C TYR A 89 8.26 -0.50 8.83
N THR A 90 8.55 0.75 9.16
CA THR A 90 8.48 1.86 8.19
C THR A 90 9.70 2.77 8.31
N CYS A 91 9.99 3.49 7.23
CA CYS A 91 10.99 4.54 7.19
C CYS A 91 10.67 5.59 6.12
N GLY A 92 11.39 6.71 6.15
CA GLY A 92 11.30 7.82 5.23
C GLY A 92 10.69 9.08 5.85
N TYR A 93 10.02 9.84 5.00
CA TYR A 93 9.29 11.07 5.29
C TYR A 93 8.09 10.78 6.20
N ASN A 94 7.94 11.59 7.26
CA ASN A 94 6.97 11.32 8.33
C ASN A 94 6.34 12.59 8.92
N ASP A 95 6.41 13.73 8.24
CA ASP A 95 5.92 15.01 8.77
C ASP A 95 4.38 14.98 9.02
N SER A 96 3.66 14.04 8.39
CA SER A 96 2.23 13.77 8.59
C SER A 96 1.95 12.51 9.43
N GLY A 97 2.97 11.86 9.99
CA GLY A 97 2.83 10.63 10.78
C GLY A 97 2.52 9.37 9.96
N GLN A 98 2.76 9.39 8.64
CA GLN A 98 2.46 8.30 7.72
C GLN A 98 3.28 7.02 7.95
N CYS A 99 4.43 7.11 8.63
CA CYS A 99 5.18 5.94 9.09
C CYS A 99 4.50 5.24 10.30
N ALA A 100 3.57 5.89 10.98
CA ALA A 100 2.81 5.30 12.09
C ALA A 100 3.70 4.76 13.24
N VAL A 101 4.81 5.45 13.51
CA VAL A 101 5.81 5.12 14.55
C VAL A 101 5.56 5.85 15.89
N GLY A 102 4.41 6.51 16.03
CA GLY A 102 4.03 7.28 17.22
C GLY A 102 4.62 8.68 17.31
N THR A 103 5.28 9.17 16.25
CA THR A 103 5.81 10.53 16.15
C THR A 103 5.60 11.07 14.72
N THR A 104 5.83 12.37 14.52
CA THR A 104 5.90 13.01 13.19
C THR A 104 7.33 13.41 12.82
N GLU A 105 8.33 12.86 13.52
CA GLU A 105 9.74 13.07 13.14
C GLU A 105 10.12 12.12 12.01
N ARG A 106 11.00 12.58 11.12
CA ARG A 106 11.53 11.78 10.00
C ARG A 106 12.19 10.51 10.50
N VAL A 107 12.05 9.44 9.71
CA VAL A 107 12.42 8.08 10.10
C VAL A 107 13.50 7.57 9.14
N PRO A 108 14.77 7.98 9.25
CA PRO A 108 15.80 7.69 8.24
C PRO A 108 16.22 6.21 8.14
N THR A 109 15.74 5.37 9.06
CA THR A 109 16.08 3.95 9.17
C THR A 109 14.82 3.16 9.54
N LEU A 110 14.72 1.90 9.14
CA LEU A 110 13.55 1.06 9.45
C LEU A 110 13.25 1.09 10.95
N ARG A 111 12.01 1.45 11.27
CA ARG A 111 11.51 1.53 12.64
C ARG A 111 10.21 0.76 12.76
N PHE A 112 10.07 0.04 13.86
CA PHE A 112 8.83 -0.65 14.19
C PHE A 112 7.67 0.34 14.30
N SER A 113 6.54 0.02 13.65
CA SER A 113 5.31 0.81 13.66
C SER A 113 4.25 0.14 14.53
N PRO A 114 4.14 0.48 15.84
CA PRO A 114 3.32 -0.27 16.78
C PRO A 114 1.84 -0.30 16.40
N SER A 115 1.33 0.82 15.88
CA SER A 115 -0.07 0.97 15.53
C SER A 115 -0.48 0.03 14.40
N LEU A 116 0.38 -0.11 13.37
CA LEU A 116 0.18 -1.01 12.22
C LEU A 116 0.37 -2.48 12.62
N SER A 117 1.43 -2.81 13.37
CA SER A 117 1.70 -4.19 13.81
C SER A 117 0.58 -4.73 14.70
N SER A 118 -0.02 -3.87 15.55
CA SER A 118 -1.15 -4.27 16.42
C SER A 118 -2.39 -4.74 15.64
N LYS A 119 -2.51 -4.42 14.35
CA LYS A 119 -3.69 -4.77 13.53
C LYS A 119 -3.61 -6.15 12.89
N ARG A 120 -2.49 -6.86 13.03
CA ARG A 120 -2.26 -8.17 12.40
C ARG A 120 -2.51 -8.09 10.88
N SER A 121 -1.88 -7.10 10.27
CA SER A 121 -1.95 -6.83 8.85
C SER A 121 -1.39 -8.00 8.04
N VAL A 122 -2.03 -8.31 6.91
CA VAL A 122 -1.59 -9.32 5.94
C VAL A 122 -1.09 -8.68 4.64
N ARG A 123 -1.45 -7.42 4.40
CA ARG A 123 -0.91 -6.58 3.31
C ARG A 123 -0.81 -5.12 3.72
N VAL A 124 0.10 -4.40 3.08
CA VAL A 124 0.29 -2.96 3.22
C VAL A 124 0.27 -2.30 1.85
N PHE A 125 -0.27 -1.09 1.78
CA PHE A 125 -0.47 -0.37 0.54
C PHE A 125 -0.03 1.08 0.70
N SER A 126 0.74 1.53 -0.26
CA SER A 126 0.99 2.94 -0.52
C SER A 126 1.29 3.06 -2.01
N GLY A 127 1.31 4.28 -2.52
CA GLY A 127 1.55 4.53 -3.93
C GLY A 127 2.46 5.72 -4.13
N ASN A 128 3.07 5.80 -5.31
CA ASN A 128 3.90 6.94 -5.67
C ASN A 128 3.11 8.25 -5.46
N GLY A 129 3.75 9.21 -4.80
CA GLY A 129 3.13 10.48 -4.44
C GLY A 129 2.19 10.46 -3.23
N SER A 130 1.88 9.28 -2.71
CA SER A 130 1.03 9.14 -1.54
C SER A 130 1.78 9.45 -0.26
N GLU A 131 1.21 10.34 0.56
CA GLU A 131 1.61 10.58 1.95
C GLU A 131 0.69 9.87 2.96
N HIS A 132 0.04 8.78 2.53
CA HIS A 132 -0.72 7.91 3.40
C HIS A 132 -0.38 6.44 3.16
N LEU A 133 -0.65 5.63 4.18
CA LEU A 133 -0.48 4.19 4.14
C LEU A 133 -1.80 3.53 4.52
N ALA A 134 -2.11 2.45 3.81
CA ALA A 134 -3.22 1.56 4.12
C ALA A 134 -2.68 0.19 4.53
N ALA A 135 -3.36 -0.45 5.46
CA ALA A 135 -3.05 -1.80 5.91
C ALA A 135 -4.32 -2.64 5.98
N LEU A 136 -4.24 -3.85 5.46
CA LEU A 136 -5.36 -4.79 5.42
C LEU A 136 -5.08 -5.92 6.41
N SER A 137 -5.98 -6.14 7.37
CA SER A 137 -5.89 -7.27 8.30
C SER A 137 -6.47 -8.56 7.71
N ALA A 138 -6.17 -9.69 8.33
CA ALA A 138 -6.61 -11.01 7.87
C ALA A 138 -8.15 -11.17 7.75
N ASN A 139 -8.91 -10.43 8.55
CA ASN A 139 -10.38 -10.43 8.51
C ASN A 139 -10.96 -9.47 7.46
N GLY A 140 -10.14 -8.77 6.67
CA GLY A 140 -10.59 -7.85 5.64
C GLY A 140 -10.84 -6.42 6.09
N ASN A 141 -10.51 -6.07 7.34
CA ASN A 141 -10.62 -4.67 7.81
C ASN A 141 -9.51 -3.82 7.20
N LEU A 142 -9.89 -2.63 6.75
CA LEU A 142 -8.97 -1.62 6.24
C LEU A 142 -8.61 -0.61 7.33
N TYR A 143 -7.32 -0.43 7.55
CA TYR A 143 -6.77 0.61 8.40
C TYR A 143 -6.00 1.62 7.56
N THR A 144 -6.12 2.91 7.87
CA THR A 144 -5.43 3.99 7.16
C THR A 144 -4.71 4.93 8.14
N VAL A 145 -3.61 5.52 7.68
CA VAL A 145 -2.76 6.41 8.48
C VAL A 145 -2.03 7.43 7.59
N GLY A 146 -1.68 8.58 8.16
CA GLY A 146 -0.90 9.62 7.49
C GLY A 146 -1.75 10.83 7.07
N PHE A 147 -1.33 11.47 5.98
CA PHE A 147 -1.90 12.72 5.50
C PHE A 147 -3.35 12.56 5.00
N ASN A 148 -4.24 13.46 5.43
CA ASN A 148 -5.69 13.32 5.17
C ASN A 148 -6.42 14.61 4.77
N MET A 149 -5.74 15.66 4.30
CA MET A 149 -6.40 16.96 4.05
C MET A 149 -7.47 16.95 2.94
N ARG A 150 -7.62 15.85 2.20
CA ARG A 150 -8.65 15.66 1.16
C ARG A 150 -9.61 14.52 1.46
N GLY A 151 -9.52 13.89 2.63
CA GLY A 151 -10.34 12.72 2.99
C GLY A 151 -9.85 11.40 2.41
N GLN A 152 -8.61 11.33 1.90
CA GLN A 152 -8.04 10.13 1.29
C GLN A 152 -7.95 8.93 2.25
N LEU A 153 -7.99 9.16 3.56
CA LEU A 153 -8.01 8.06 4.53
C LEU A 153 -9.39 7.40 4.67
N GLY A 154 -10.46 8.03 4.16
CA GLY A 154 -11.83 7.49 4.27
C GLY A 154 -12.43 7.53 5.68
N LEU A 155 -11.85 8.30 6.60
CA LEU A 155 -12.22 8.31 8.03
C LEU A 155 -13.38 9.27 8.38
N GLY A 156 -14.09 9.79 7.37
CA GLY A 156 -15.17 10.77 7.58
C GLY A 156 -14.70 12.15 8.04
N SER A 157 -13.39 12.41 7.98
CA SER A 157 -12.78 13.69 8.32
C SER A 157 -11.64 14.01 7.36
N ALA A 158 -11.21 15.27 7.34
CA ALA A 158 -10.03 15.73 6.61
C ALA A 158 -8.81 15.95 7.55
N THR A 159 -8.77 15.23 8.66
CA THR A 159 -7.74 15.37 9.70
C THR A 159 -6.70 14.27 9.56
N THR A 160 -5.42 14.66 9.46
CA THR A 160 -4.27 13.74 9.46
C THR A 160 -4.23 12.93 10.75
N VAL A 161 -3.93 11.63 10.65
CA VAL A 161 -3.81 10.74 11.81
C VAL A 161 -2.45 10.06 11.81
N THR A 162 -1.82 9.95 12.98
CA THR A 162 -0.50 9.34 13.16
C THR A 162 -0.57 7.87 13.60
N GLU A 163 -1.78 7.38 13.83
CA GLU A 163 -2.07 6.02 14.29
C GLU A 163 -2.98 5.32 13.29
N ALA A 164 -2.69 4.06 12.97
CA ALA A 164 -3.50 3.24 12.08
C ALA A 164 -4.95 3.12 12.59
N THR A 165 -5.87 3.74 11.85
CA THR A 165 -7.27 3.92 12.25
C THR A 165 -8.19 3.12 11.33
N LEU A 166 -9.20 2.46 11.89
CA LEU A 166 -10.16 1.66 11.14
C LEU A 166 -11.03 2.54 10.25
N VAL A 167 -11.22 2.14 9.00
CA VAL A 167 -12.21 2.73 8.10
C VAL A 167 -13.59 2.15 8.43
N GLU A 168 -14.26 2.76 9.40
CA GLU A 168 -15.53 2.26 9.98
C GLU A 168 -16.64 2.04 8.94
N GLU A 169 -16.69 2.85 7.88
CA GLU A 169 -17.69 2.72 6.80
C GLU A 169 -17.61 1.36 6.07
N LEU A 170 -16.46 0.71 6.12
CA LEU A 170 -16.23 -0.60 5.50
C LEU A 170 -16.22 -1.74 6.52
N ALA A 171 -16.45 -1.46 7.81
CA ALA A 171 -16.47 -2.47 8.85
C ALA A 171 -17.58 -3.51 8.57
N GLY A 172 -17.22 -4.80 8.66
CA GLY A 172 -18.13 -5.90 8.34
C GLY A 172 -18.22 -6.25 6.85
N LYS A 173 -17.60 -5.46 5.97
CA LYS A 173 -17.30 -5.85 4.59
C LYS A 173 -15.85 -6.31 4.50
N ARG A 174 -15.50 -7.05 3.45
CA ARG A 174 -14.16 -7.59 3.28
C ARG A 174 -13.44 -6.90 2.14
N VAL A 175 -12.45 -6.07 2.49
CA VAL A 175 -11.55 -5.44 1.52
C VAL A 175 -10.55 -6.48 1.01
N VAL A 176 -10.26 -6.45 -0.29
CA VAL A 176 -9.32 -7.37 -0.96
C VAL A 176 -8.26 -6.65 -1.78
N ASP A 177 -8.34 -5.34 -1.97
CA ASP A 177 -7.24 -4.59 -2.56
C ASP A 177 -7.39 -3.10 -2.30
N VAL A 178 -6.28 -2.37 -2.31
CA VAL A 178 -6.27 -0.92 -2.10
C VAL A 178 -5.23 -0.27 -3.00
N ALA A 179 -5.59 0.84 -3.61
CA ALA A 179 -4.66 1.70 -4.33
C ALA A 179 -4.66 3.10 -3.74
N CYS A 180 -3.49 3.51 -3.26
CA CYS A 180 -3.25 4.83 -2.69
C CYS A 180 -2.66 5.77 -3.77
N SER A 181 -3.14 7.01 -3.78
CA SER A 181 -2.61 8.11 -4.61
C SER A 181 -2.24 9.30 -3.73
N TYR A 182 -1.86 10.44 -4.33
CA TYR A 182 -1.59 11.69 -3.62
C TYR A 182 -2.74 12.06 -2.68
N PHE A 183 -3.96 12.13 -3.22
CA PHE A 183 -5.11 12.68 -2.50
C PHE A 183 -6.38 11.85 -2.60
N HIS A 184 -6.33 10.63 -3.13
CA HIS A 184 -7.47 9.73 -3.22
C HIS A 184 -7.07 8.28 -3.02
N THR A 185 -8.05 7.46 -2.69
CA THR A 185 -7.87 6.03 -2.42
C THR A 185 -8.98 5.26 -3.13
N ALA A 186 -8.59 4.19 -3.83
CA ALA A 186 -9.50 3.23 -4.44
C ALA A 186 -9.43 1.92 -3.67
N ILE A 187 -10.59 1.32 -3.42
CA ILE A 187 -10.75 0.18 -2.49
C ILE A 187 -11.59 -0.88 -3.20
N ILE A 188 -11.05 -2.09 -3.33
CA ILE A 188 -11.75 -3.22 -3.96
C ILE A 188 -12.25 -4.16 -2.85
N MET A 189 -13.52 -4.51 -2.93
CA MET A 189 -14.20 -5.42 -2.01
C MET A 189 -14.20 -6.85 -2.57
N ASP A 190 -14.41 -7.85 -1.72
CA ASP A 190 -14.42 -9.26 -2.11
C ASP A 190 -15.60 -9.66 -3.00
N ASP A 191 -16.70 -8.91 -2.95
CA ASP A 191 -17.83 -9.01 -3.87
C ASP A 191 -17.56 -8.38 -5.26
N GLY A 192 -16.36 -7.80 -5.44
CA GLY A 192 -15.93 -7.17 -6.68
C GLY A 192 -16.38 -5.71 -6.83
N GLU A 193 -17.03 -5.12 -5.83
CA GLU A 193 -17.37 -3.70 -5.84
C GLU A 193 -16.12 -2.82 -5.68
N LEU A 194 -16.14 -1.64 -6.34
CA LEU A 194 -15.14 -0.60 -6.16
C LEU A 194 -15.71 0.52 -5.31
N TYR A 195 -14.98 0.91 -4.28
CA TYR A 195 -15.21 2.10 -3.47
C TYR A 195 -14.08 3.10 -3.71
N SER A 196 -14.36 4.38 -3.51
CA SER A 196 -13.33 5.42 -3.55
C SER A 196 -13.62 6.56 -2.57
N CYS A 197 -12.56 7.18 -2.07
CA CYS A 197 -12.61 8.38 -1.23
C CYS A 197 -11.45 9.33 -1.52
N GLY A 198 -11.57 10.56 -1.04
CA GLY A 198 -10.58 11.61 -1.17
C GLY A 198 -10.97 12.73 -2.12
N CYS A 199 -9.96 13.30 -2.76
CA CYS A 199 -10.05 14.37 -3.73
C CYS A 199 -10.79 13.92 -4.99
N ASN A 200 -11.53 14.84 -5.60
CA ASN A 200 -12.27 14.55 -6.83
C ASN A 200 -12.27 15.72 -7.83
N ASP A 201 -11.33 16.66 -7.70
CA ASP A 201 -11.31 17.89 -8.52
C ASP A 201 -11.30 17.60 -10.04
N TYR A 202 -10.84 16.41 -10.43
CA TYR A 202 -10.74 15.95 -11.82
C TYR A 202 -11.58 14.69 -12.11
N GLY A 203 -12.55 14.34 -11.26
CA GLY A 203 -13.36 13.12 -11.44
C GLY A 203 -12.63 11.82 -11.05
N GLN A 204 -11.58 11.91 -10.23
CA GLN A 204 -10.72 10.81 -9.78
C GLN A 204 -11.49 9.67 -9.08
N LEU A 205 -12.64 9.98 -8.48
CA LEU A 205 -13.47 9.02 -7.76
C LEU A 205 -14.43 8.24 -8.68
N GLY A 206 -14.53 8.58 -9.96
CA GLY A 206 -15.42 7.89 -10.91
C GLY A 206 -16.92 8.01 -10.59
N SER A 207 -17.29 8.95 -9.71
CA SER A 207 -18.66 9.16 -9.19
C SER A 207 -19.59 9.93 -10.13
N GLY A 208 -19.11 10.33 -11.31
CA GLY A 208 -19.88 11.15 -12.26
C GLY A 208 -19.93 12.64 -11.92
N GLY A 209 -19.15 13.10 -10.95
CA GLY A 209 -19.02 14.51 -10.57
C GLY A 209 -17.63 14.85 -10.04
N HIS A 210 -17.47 16.07 -9.50
CA HIS A 210 -16.18 16.62 -9.03
C HIS A 210 -16.13 16.85 -7.51
N ASN A 211 -17.13 16.38 -6.77
CA ASN A 211 -17.18 16.54 -5.32
C ASN A 211 -16.34 15.46 -4.64
N GLY A 212 -15.40 15.87 -3.79
CA GLY A 212 -14.61 14.95 -2.96
C GLY A 212 -15.47 14.19 -1.94
N GLN A 213 -14.95 13.07 -1.44
CA GLN A 213 -15.64 12.21 -0.49
C GLN A 213 -14.76 11.91 0.73
N LEU A 214 -15.27 12.18 1.93
CA LEU A 214 -14.51 11.94 3.18
C LEU A 214 -14.64 10.50 3.68
N ILE A 215 -15.62 9.76 3.19
CA ILE A 215 -15.82 8.32 3.44
C ILE A 215 -15.81 7.56 2.11
N PRO A 216 -15.42 6.28 2.09
CA PRO A 216 -15.50 5.44 0.91
C PRO A 216 -16.93 5.39 0.35
N HIS A 217 -17.08 5.76 -0.92
CA HIS A 217 -18.34 5.68 -1.63
C HIS A 217 -18.25 4.67 -2.78
N PRO A 218 -19.31 3.87 -3.03
CA PRO A 218 -19.32 2.93 -4.15
C PRO A 218 -19.28 3.67 -5.50
N VAL A 219 -18.47 3.17 -6.42
CA VAL A 219 -18.34 3.69 -7.78
C VAL A 219 -19.44 3.09 -8.65
N GLY A 220 -20.61 3.74 -8.61
CA GLY A 220 -21.85 3.23 -9.22
C GLY A 220 -21.78 2.89 -10.71
N SER A 221 -20.89 3.55 -11.46
CA SER A 221 -20.69 3.32 -12.90
C SER A 221 -20.13 1.93 -13.23
N LEU A 222 -19.58 1.22 -12.25
CA LEU A 222 -18.99 -0.11 -12.40
C LEU A 222 -19.83 -1.23 -11.74
N LEU A 223 -21.03 -0.90 -11.25
CA LEU A 223 -21.94 -1.91 -10.70
C LEU A 223 -22.22 -3.00 -11.76
N GLY A 224 -22.08 -4.27 -11.37
CA GLY A 224 -22.22 -5.40 -12.27
C GLY A 224 -20.95 -5.76 -13.07
N SER A 225 -19.81 -5.16 -12.76
CA SER A 225 -18.50 -5.58 -13.25
C SER A 225 -17.64 -6.12 -12.11
N THR A 226 -16.83 -7.14 -12.39
CA THR A 226 -15.79 -7.62 -11.47
C THR A 226 -14.51 -6.84 -11.71
N ILE A 227 -14.03 -6.14 -10.69
CA ILE A 227 -12.79 -5.37 -10.73
C ILE A 227 -11.60 -6.29 -10.47
N LEU A 228 -10.60 -6.22 -11.33
CA LEU A 228 -9.41 -7.08 -11.27
C LEU A 228 -8.21 -6.37 -10.63
N SER A 229 -8.10 -5.05 -10.82
CA SER A 229 -7.05 -4.24 -10.22
C SER A 229 -7.41 -2.76 -10.30
N ALA A 230 -6.99 -1.98 -9.30
CA ALA A 230 -6.99 -0.52 -9.35
C ALA A 230 -5.57 -0.01 -9.10
N TRP A 231 -5.13 0.97 -9.89
CA TRP A 231 -3.87 1.69 -9.70
C TRP A 231 -4.11 3.17 -9.97
N TRP A 232 -3.24 4.07 -9.49
CA TRP A 232 -3.30 5.55 -9.55
C TRP A 232 -4.51 6.19 -10.30
N ALA A 233 -4.72 5.91 -11.59
CA ALA A 233 -5.90 6.36 -12.34
C ALA A 233 -6.53 5.29 -13.27
N HIS A 234 -6.18 4.01 -13.14
CA HIS A 234 -6.64 2.95 -14.01
C HIS A 234 -7.31 1.82 -13.24
N VAL A 235 -8.50 1.47 -13.68
CA VAL A 235 -9.27 0.33 -13.17
C VAL A 235 -9.42 -0.67 -14.30
N THR A 236 -9.05 -1.92 -14.06
CA THR A 236 -9.34 -3.02 -14.99
C THR A 236 -10.52 -3.81 -14.47
N ALA A 237 -11.52 -4.02 -15.32
CA ALA A 237 -12.78 -4.66 -14.96
C ALA A 237 -13.23 -5.64 -16.05
N ARG A 238 -13.99 -6.66 -15.66
CA ARG A 238 -14.71 -7.55 -16.58
C ARG A 238 -16.21 -7.50 -16.28
N PRO A 239 -17.08 -7.28 -17.28
CA PRO A 239 -18.52 -7.30 -17.05
C PRO A 239 -19.00 -8.71 -16.66
N HIS A 240 -20.00 -8.81 -15.79
CA HIS A 240 -20.68 -10.08 -15.55
C HIS A 240 -21.40 -10.53 -16.84
N LYS A 241 -21.24 -11.80 -17.23
CA LYS A 241 -22.05 -12.37 -18.32
C LYS A 241 -23.51 -12.39 -17.86
N GLN A 242 -24.35 -11.51 -18.39
CA GLN A 242 -25.79 -11.74 -18.34
C GLN A 242 -26.08 -13.06 -19.04
N LYS A 243 -26.66 -14.03 -18.31
CA LYS A 243 -27.30 -15.17 -18.97
C LYS A 243 -28.38 -14.59 -19.87
N ALA A 244 -28.22 -14.74 -21.18
CA ALA A 244 -29.30 -14.47 -22.11
C ALA A 244 -30.50 -15.33 -21.68
N LEU A 245 -31.61 -14.67 -21.36
CA LEU A 245 -32.89 -15.35 -21.24
C LEU A 245 -33.28 -15.74 -22.67
N GLU A 246 -33.07 -17.00 -23.01
CA GLU A 246 -33.63 -17.61 -24.21
C GLU A 246 -35.16 -17.67 -24.02
N HIS A 247 -35.90 -16.95 -24.85
CA HIS A 247 -37.35 -16.99 -24.97
C HIS A 247 -37.77 -17.94 -26.09
#